data_AF-A0A3D4E9V7-F1
#
_entry.id   AF-A0A3D4E9V7-F1
#
_cell.length_a   1.000
_cell.length_b   1.000
_cell.length_c   1.000
_cell.angle_alpha   90.00
_cell.angle_beta   90.00
_cell.angle_gamma   90.00
#
_symmetry.space_group_name_H-M   'P 1'
#
loop_
_entity.id
_entity.type
_entity.pdbx_description
1 polymer ?
#
loop_
_entity_poly.entity_id
_entity_poly.type
_entity_poly.pdbx_seq_one_letter_code
_entity_poly.pdbx_strand_id
1 'polypeptide(L)'
;MSALTFPTGCPQIIFHRRKPLYIPELGTFQSRLTISGQVNFPSHLSAMGETEMIVVVFKPYGLSPLLNIPASLFYNQEVSGCDIGGIGLRELDERISGCENNIDCIKLIDNWLLSRLTKQTYGQTQRIQAVV
;
A
#
# COMPACT_ATOMS: atom_id res chain seq x y z
N MET A 1 -11.24 -15.95 13.00
CA MET A 1 -11.19 -16.77 11.77
C MET A 1 -9.77 -16.71 11.24
N SER A 2 -9.16 -17.83 10.85
CA SER A 2 -7.83 -17.88 10.25
C SER A 2 -7.93 -18.48 8.86
N ALA A 3 -7.20 -17.92 7.89
CA ALA A 3 -7.14 -18.42 6.52
C ALA A 3 -5.68 -18.50 6.05
N LEU A 4 -5.31 -19.62 5.44
CA LEU A 4 -4.03 -19.75 4.74
C LEU A 4 -4.10 -18.97 3.43
N THR A 5 -3.17 -18.04 3.23
CA THR A 5 -3.10 -17.22 2.02
C THR A 5 -1.85 -17.57 1.22
N PHE A 6 -2.00 -17.52 -0.11
CA PHE A 6 -0.90 -17.70 -1.05
C PHE A 6 -0.61 -16.36 -1.72
N PRO A 7 0.68 -16.00 -1.89
CA PRO A 7 1.03 -14.73 -2.46
C PRO A 7 0.60 -14.65 -3.93
N THR A 8 0.12 -13.47 -4.32
CA THR A 8 -0.29 -13.17 -5.70
C THR A 8 0.87 -12.72 -6.59
N GLY A 9 2.08 -12.55 -6.02
CA GLY A 9 3.25 -11.97 -6.70
C GLY A 9 3.13 -10.47 -6.99
N CYS A 10 2.06 -9.83 -6.52
CA CYS A 10 1.74 -8.42 -6.76
C CYS A 10 1.91 -7.61 -5.48
N PRO A 11 2.65 -6.48 -5.49
CA PRO A 11 2.71 -5.57 -4.34
C PRO A 11 1.35 -4.96 -4.03
N GLN A 12 1.12 -4.63 -2.77
CA GLN A 12 -0.16 -4.13 -2.27
C GLN A 12 0.03 -2.98 -1.28
N ILE A 13 -0.92 -2.05 -1.28
CA ILE A 13 -1.13 -1.13 -0.15
C ILE A 13 -2.48 -1.51 0.48
N ILE A 14 -2.46 -1.77 1.78
CA ILE A 14 -3.60 -2.24 2.56
C ILE A 14 -3.95 -1.15 3.56
N PHE A 15 -5.18 -0.64 3.46
CA PHE A 15 -5.77 0.32 4.39
C PHE A 15 -6.77 -0.41 5.29
N HIS A 16 -6.41 -0.68 6.54
CA HIS A 16 -7.34 -1.24 7.52
C HIS A 16 -8.21 -0.12 8.12
N ARG A 17 -9.52 -0.23 7.93
CA ARG A 17 -10.52 0.67 8.51
C ARG A 17 -11.06 0.16 9.85
N ARG A 18 -10.90 -1.13 10.12
CA ARG A 18 -11.17 -1.78 11.42
C ARG A 18 -9.91 -2.50 11.91
N LYS A 19 -10.05 -3.57 12.71
CA LYS A 19 -8.89 -4.27 13.28
C LYS A 19 -7.99 -4.84 12.16
N PRO A 20 -6.67 -4.61 12.22
CA PRO A 20 -5.72 -5.24 11.30
C PRO A 20 -5.68 -6.76 11.44
N LEU A 21 -5.17 -7.42 10.40
CA LEU A 21 -4.99 -8.87 10.42
C LEU A 21 -3.75 -9.25 11.25
N TYR A 22 -3.85 -10.38 11.94
CA TYR A 22 -2.75 -10.99 12.68
C TYR A 22 -2.05 -12.03 11.81
N ILE A 23 -0.71 -12.04 11.83
CA ILE A 23 0.15 -12.99 11.12
C ILE A 23 0.82 -13.89 12.18
N PRO A 24 0.30 -15.13 12.40
CA PRO A 24 0.82 -16.03 13.43
C PRO A 24 2.31 -16.37 13.26
N GLU A 25 2.77 -16.55 12.02
CA GLU A 25 4.16 -16.92 11.72
C GLU A 25 5.16 -15.84 12.15
N LEU A 26 4.72 -14.58 12.22
CA LEU A 26 5.54 -13.44 12.63
C LEU A 26 5.22 -12.98 14.05
N GLY A 27 4.20 -13.55 14.69
CA GLY A 27 3.74 -13.16 16.01
C GLY A 27 3.26 -11.71 16.11
N THR A 28 2.86 -11.08 14.99
CA THR A 28 2.56 -9.64 14.93
C THR A 28 1.29 -9.34 14.12
N PHE A 29 0.76 -8.14 14.33
CA PHE A 29 -0.32 -7.59 13.50
C PHE A 29 0.25 -6.79 12.33
N GLN A 30 -0.47 -6.80 11.22
CA GLN A 30 -0.29 -5.80 10.18
C GLN A 30 -0.49 -4.39 10.76
N SER A 31 0.23 -3.42 10.20
CA SER A 31 0.01 -2.01 10.54
C SER A 31 -1.33 -1.54 9.96
N ARG A 32 -1.96 -0.53 10.57
CA ARG A 32 -3.22 0.04 10.07
C ARG A 32 -3.13 0.44 8.59
N LEU A 33 -2.00 1.03 8.22
CA LEU A 33 -1.57 1.21 6.85
C LEU A 33 -0.38 0.27 6.61
N THR A 34 -0.57 -0.74 5.76
CA THR A 34 0.48 -1.73 5.45
C THR A 34 0.86 -1.64 3.98
N ILE A 35 2.15 -1.66 3.69
CA ILE A 35 2.70 -1.86 2.36
C ILE A 35 3.25 -3.29 2.33
N SER A 36 2.62 -4.16 1.56
CA SER A 36 3.09 -5.52 1.32
C SER A 36 3.79 -5.55 -0.02
N GLY A 37 5.07 -5.94 -0.06
CA GLY A 37 5.78 -6.08 -1.32
C GLY A 37 5.46 -7.39 -2.04
N GLN A 38 6.38 -7.83 -2.89
CA GLN A 38 6.26 -9.17 -3.46
C GLN A 38 6.66 -10.18 -2.40
N VAL A 39 5.72 -11.07 -2.06
CA VAL A 39 5.93 -12.18 -1.14
C VAL A 39 6.01 -13.48 -1.93
N ASN A 40 6.87 -14.42 -1.52
CA ASN A 40 7.02 -15.72 -2.19
C ASN A 40 6.72 -16.94 -1.29
N PHE A 41 6.22 -16.71 -0.08
CA PHE A 41 5.83 -17.75 0.86
C PHE A 41 4.36 -17.60 1.27
N PRO A 42 3.65 -18.71 1.56
CA PRO A 42 2.32 -18.65 2.12
C PRO A 42 2.35 -18.19 3.59
N SER A 43 1.28 -17.56 4.06
CA SER A 43 1.12 -17.20 5.48
C SER A 43 -0.34 -17.28 5.92
N HIS A 44 -0.56 -17.55 7.20
CA HIS A 44 -1.89 -17.47 7.78
C HIS A 44 -2.23 -16.01 8.12
N LEU A 45 -3.41 -15.58 7.71
CA LEU A 45 -3.99 -14.31 8.15
C LEU A 45 -5.18 -14.59 9.06
N SER A 46 -5.12 -14.03 10.27
CA SER A 46 -6.13 -14.22 11.32
C SER A 46 -6.84 -12.92 11.65
N ALA A 47 -8.18 -12.93 11.51
CA ALA A 47 -9.03 -11.84 11.95
C ALA A 47 -9.35 -11.99 13.45
N MET A 48 -8.93 -11.00 14.26
CA MET A 48 -9.14 -10.90 15.71
C MET A 48 -10.32 -9.97 16.09
N GLY A 49 -11.38 -10.03 15.28
CA GLY A 49 -12.60 -9.23 15.42
C GLY A 49 -13.13 -8.76 14.06
N GLU A 50 -13.96 -7.72 14.09
CA GLU A 50 -14.46 -7.08 12.87
C GLU A 50 -13.28 -6.52 12.06
N THR A 51 -13.20 -6.96 10.80
CA THR A 51 -12.15 -6.57 9.86
C THR A 51 -12.79 -5.92 8.66
N GLU A 52 -12.29 -4.75 8.31
CA GLU A 52 -12.67 -4.00 7.13
C GLU A 52 -11.39 -3.37 6.58
N MET A 53 -11.12 -3.59 5.31
CA MET A 53 -9.93 -3.07 4.67
C MET A 53 -10.18 -2.81 3.18
N ILE A 54 -9.45 -1.84 2.63
CA ILE A 54 -9.38 -1.58 1.20
C ILE A 54 -7.95 -1.90 0.76
N VAL A 55 -7.83 -2.75 -0.26
CA VAL A 55 -6.53 -3.21 -0.77
C VAL A 55 -6.34 -2.69 -2.19
N VAL A 56 -5.24 -1.96 -2.40
CA VAL A 56 -4.80 -1.52 -3.72
C VAL A 56 -3.73 -2.49 -4.19
N VAL A 57 -4.03 -3.25 -5.24
CA VAL A 57 -3.11 -4.26 -5.80
C VAL A 57 -2.41 -3.68 -7.03
N PHE A 58 -1.08 -3.64 -7.00
CA PHE A 58 -0.26 -3.14 -8.09
C PHE A 58 0.25 -4.29 -8.94
N LYS A 59 0.35 -4.08 -10.26
CA LYS A 59 1.14 -4.98 -11.10
C LYS A 59 2.59 -5.06 -10.59
N PRO A 60 3.32 -6.15 -10.84
CA PRO A 60 4.75 -6.24 -10.55
C PRO A 60 5.48 -4.96 -10.98
N TYR A 61 6.34 -4.44 -10.08
CA TYR A 61 7.08 -3.18 -10.24
C TYR A 61 6.25 -1.88 -10.31
N GLY A 62 4.92 -1.93 -10.25
CA GLY A 62 4.06 -0.74 -10.34
C GLY A 62 4.07 0.15 -9.09
N LEU A 63 4.39 -0.41 -7.92
CA LEU A 63 4.39 0.32 -6.65
C LEU A 63 5.60 1.26 -6.52
N SER A 64 6.78 0.82 -6.97
CA SER A 64 8.04 1.54 -6.76
C SER A 64 8.06 2.96 -7.35
N PRO A 65 7.61 3.20 -8.59
CA PRO A 65 7.53 4.56 -9.14
C PRO A 65 6.57 5.48 -8.37
N LEU A 66 5.53 4.93 -7.75
CA LEU A 66 4.53 5.72 -7.01
C LEU A 66 5.05 6.18 -5.64
N LEU A 67 5.78 5.30 -4.95
CA LEU A 67 6.39 5.61 -3.66
C LEU A 67 7.76 6.27 -3.79
N ASN A 68 8.38 6.23 -4.98
CA ASN A 68 9.78 6.61 -5.21
C ASN A 68 10.76 5.77 -4.36
N ILE A 69 10.48 4.47 -4.23
CA ILE A 69 11.26 3.54 -3.39
C ILE A 69 11.54 2.24 -4.16
N PRO A 70 12.79 1.73 -4.17
CA PRO A 70 13.13 0.48 -4.85
C PRO A 70 12.28 -0.71 -4.42
N ALA A 71 11.82 -1.51 -5.38
CA ALA A 71 10.97 -2.68 -5.12
C ALA A 71 11.66 -3.72 -4.23
N SER A 72 12.99 -3.81 -4.32
CA SER A 72 13.81 -4.73 -3.53
C SER A 72 13.69 -4.50 -2.03
N LEU A 73 13.39 -3.28 -1.57
CA LEU A 73 13.20 -2.97 -0.16
C LEU A 73 11.91 -3.56 0.41
N PHE A 74 10.95 -3.90 -0.44
CA PHE A 74 9.68 -4.50 -0.04
C PHE A 74 9.66 -6.03 -0.28
N TYR A 75 10.71 -6.61 -0.85
CA TYR A 75 10.73 -8.04 -1.16
C TYR A 75 10.61 -8.87 0.12
N ASN A 76 9.59 -9.75 0.19
CA ASN A 76 9.26 -10.57 1.35
C ASN A 76 9.06 -9.75 2.64
N GLN A 77 8.66 -8.48 2.51
CA GLN A 77 8.38 -7.61 3.66
C GLN A 77 6.97 -7.04 3.61
N GLU A 78 6.38 -6.97 4.79
CA GLU A 78 5.23 -6.13 5.09
C GLU A 78 5.69 -5.04 6.05
N VAL A 79 5.54 -3.79 5.62
CA VAL A 79 6.06 -2.64 6.34
C VAL A 79 4.95 -1.63 6.58
N SER A 80 5.06 -0.90 7.68
CA SER A 80 4.13 0.19 7.98
C SER A 80 4.26 1.26 6.90
N GLY A 81 3.15 1.61 6.26
CA GLY A 81 3.13 2.74 5.33
C GLY A 81 3.28 4.09 6.04
N CYS A 82 3.13 4.16 7.37
CA CYS A 82 3.46 5.36 8.13
C CYS A 82 4.97 5.60 8.20
N ASP A 83 5.77 4.54 8.22
CA ASP A 83 7.23 4.64 8.32
C ASP A 83 7.87 5.06 6.99
N ILE A 84 7.16 4.79 5.87
CA ILE A 84 7.75 4.84 4.53
C ILE A 84 7.00 5.77 3.56
N GLY A 85 5.67 5.92 3.70
CA GLY A 85 4.80 6.58 2.73
C GLY A 85 4.86 8.10 2.64
N GLY A 86 5.68 8.72 3.50
CA GLY A 86 5.73 10.18 3.66
C GLY A 86 4.39 10.79 4.09
N ILE A 87 4.37 12.12 4.22
CA ILE A 87 3.21 12.86 4.75
C ILE A 87 1.94 12.57 3.92
N GLY A 88 2.04 12.56 2.59
CA GLY A 88 0.87 12.38 1.73
C GLY A 88 0.23 11.00 1.75
N LEU A 89 0.93 9.92 2.12
CA LEU A 89 0.28 8.60 2.29
C LEU A 89 -0.40 8.50 3.66
N ARG A 90 0.19 9.09 4.69
CA ARG A 90 -0.42 9.16 6.03
C ARG A 90 -1.71 9.98 6.03
N GLU A 91 -1.71 11.13 5.37
CA GLU A 91 -2.93 11.96 5.20
C GLU A 91 -4.02 11.21 4.44
N LEU A 92 -3.66 10.41 3.43
CA LEU A 92 -4.62 9.58 2.70
C LEU A 92 -5.25 8.54 3.63
N ASP A 93 -4.43 7.84 4.41
CA ASP A 93 -4.88 6.83 5.37
C ASP A 93 -5.80 7.42 6.45
N GLU A 94 -5.48 8.61 7.00
CA GLU A 94 -6.35 9.32 7.94
C GLU A 94 -7.71 9.64 7.33
N ARG A 95 -7.74 10.12 6.08
CA ARG A 95 -8.99 10.43 5.37
C ARG A 95 -9.82 9.17 5.09
N ILE A 96 -9.18 8.06 4.69
CA ILE A 96 -9.87 6.78 4.47
C ILE A 96 -10.47 6.24 5.77
N SER A 97 -9.79 6.43 6.91
CA SER A 97 -10.36 6.04 8.22
C SER A 97 -11.66 6.75 8.55
N GLY A 98 -11.74 8.04 8.20
CA GLY A 98 -12.88 8.89 8.51
C GLY A 98 -14.02 8.80 7.49
N CYS A 99 -13.81 8.12 6.36
CA CYS A 99 -14.88 7.90 5.40
C CYS A 99 -15.91 6.91 5.95
N GLU A 100 -17.19 7.18 5.68
CA GLU A 100 -18.28 6.22 5.97
C GLU A 100 -18.51 5.29 4.77
N ASN A 101 -18.43 5.83 3.55
CA ASN A 101 -18.71 5.13 2.30
C ASN A 101 -17.44 4.63 1.59
N ASN A 102 -17.47 3.37 1.14
CA ASN A 102 -16.40 2.73 0.37
C ASN A 102 -16.13 3.45 -0.95
N ILE A 103 -17.17 3.98 -1.61
CA ILE A 103 -17.04 4.70 -2.87
C ILE A 103 -16.20 5.97 -2.69
N ASP A 104 -16.38 6.67 -1.58
CA ASP A 104 -15.61 7.89 -1.30
C ASP A 104 -14.17 7.54 -0.93
N CYS A 105 -13.94 6.45 -0.18
CA CYS A 105 -12.59 5.93 0.05
C CYS A 105 -11.85 5.63 -1.27
N ILE A 106 -12.52 4.95 -2.21
CA ILE A 106 -11.95 4.61 -3.52
C ILE A 106 -11.58 5.88 -4.29
N LYS A 107 -12.47 6.89 -4.34
CA LYS A 107 -12.18 8.17 -4.99
C LYS A 107 -10.96 8.88 -4.38
N LEU A 108 -10.78 8.80 -3.05
CA LEU A 108 -9.60 9.36 -2.39
C LEU A 108 -8.32 8.67 -2.85
N ILE A 109 -8.34 7.34 -2.91
CA ILE A 109 -7.21 6.52 -3.37
C ILE A 109 -6.90 6.84 -4.83
N ASP A 110 -7.90 6.87 -5.71
CA ASP A 110 -7.72 7.18 -7.14
C ASP A 110 -7.10 8.56 -7.36
N ASN A 111 -7.66 9.58 -6.70
CA ASN A 111 -7.12 10.94 -6.79
C ASN A 111 -5.68 11.02 -6.29
N TRP A 112 -5.35 10.31 -5.21
CA TRP A 112 -3.99 10.25 -4.70
C TRP A 112 -3.04 9.56 -5.69
N LEU A 113 -3.42 8.40 -6.23
CA LEU A 113 -2.64 7.66 -7.22
C LEU A 113 -2.38 8.51 -8.48
N LEU A 114 -3.41 9.18 -9.00
CA LEU A 114 -3.29 10.09 -10.14
C LEU A 114 -2.34 11.25 -9.83
N SER A 115 -2.40 11.83 -8.63
CA SER A 115 -1.49 12.90 -8.22
C SER A 115 -0.02 12.46 -8.15
N ARG A 116 0.23 11.18 -7.87
CA ARG A 116 1.58 10.61 -7.87
C ARG A 116 2.09 10.41 -9.29
N LEU A 117 1.24 9.93 -10.19
CA LEU A 117 1.58 9.77 -11.61
C LEU A 117 1.89 11.11 -12.29
N THR A 118 1.10 12.16 -12.04
CA THR A 118 1.34 13.48 -12.64
C THR A 118 2.66 14.09 -12.17
N LYS A 119 2.98 14.00 -10.87
CA LYS A 119 4.28 14.47 -10.32
C LYS A 119 5.48 13.78 -10.98
N GLN A 120 5.38 12.47 -11.28
CA GLN A 120 6.44 11.73 -11.97
C GLN A 120 6.65 12.23 -13.41
N THR A 121 5.58 12.52 -14.14
CA THR A 121 5.65 13.04 -15.51
C THR A 121 6.37 14.40 -15.58
N TYR A 122 6.11 15.30 -14.62
CA TYR A 122 6.79 16.59 -14.53
C TYR A 122 8.27 16.46 -14.16
N GLY A 123 8.65 15.51 -13.29
CA GLY A 123 10.04 15.29 -12.90
C GLY A 123 10.91 14.71 -14.03
N GLN A 124 10.33 13.89 -14.91
CA GLN A 124 11.03 13.30 -16.07
C GLN A 124 11.25 14.32 -17.21
N THR A 125 10.37 15.32 -17.36
CA THR A 125 10.49 16.34 -18.42
C THR A 125 11.58 17.39 -18.16
N GLN A 126 12.02 17.56 -16.91
CA GLN A 126 13.14 18.47 -16.57
C GLN A 126 14.53 17.91 -16.91
N ARG A 127 14.64 16.66 -17.38
CA ARG A 127 15.92 16.01 -17.73
C ARG A 127 16.32 16.15 -19.20
N ILE A 128 15.49 16.77 -20.04
CA ILE A 128 15.81 17.05 -21.44
C ILE A 128 15.85 18.57 -21.62
N GLN A 129 17.03 19.16 -21.44
CA GLN A 129 17.32 20.50 -21.96
C GLN A 129 18.15 20.33 -23.24
N ALA A 130 17.62 20.83 -24.35
CA ALA A 130 18.45 21.09 -25.52
C ALA A 130 19.35 22.29 -25.19
N VAL A 131 20.65 22.05 -25.14
CA VAL A 131 21.66 23.11 -25.08
C VAL A 131 21.95 23.49 -26.53
N VAL A 132 21.80 24.78 -26.86
CA VAL A 132 22.23 25.35 -28.15
C VAL A 132 23.71 25.66 -28.08
#